data_AF-A0A0Q4UG53-F1
#
_entry.id   AF-A0A0Q4UG53-F1
#
_cell.length_a   1.000
_cell.length_b   1.000
_cell.length_c   1.000
_cell.angle_alpha   90.00
_cell.angle_beta   90.00
_cell.angle_gamma   90.00
#
_symmetry.space_group_name_H-M   'P 1'
#
loop_
_entity.id
_entity.type
_entity.pdbx_description
1 polymer ?
#
loop_
_entity_poly.entity_id
_entity_poly.type
_entity_poly.pdbx_seq_one_letter_code
_entity_poly.pdbx_strand_id
1 'polypeptide(L)' 'MTRDQLSAELSRMAKMQISDITRAVKSGDKAIALNEVSDLALRLNFLADAIAGVPVPAPAVSPARVLDPA' A
#
# COMPACT_ATOMS: atom_id res chain seq x y z
N MET A 1 -8.19 -15.28 -6.18
CA MET A 1 -8.66 -14.00 -6.77
C MET A 1 -9.18 -14.28 -8.17
N THR A 2 -10.36 -13.81 -8.54
CA THR A 2 -10.88 -13.94 -9.92
C THR A 2 -10.33 -12.80 -10.79
N ARG A 3 -10.43 -12.95 -12.12
CA ARG A 3 -10.02 -11.89 -13.08
C ARG A 3 -10.72 -10.55 -12.80
N ASP A 4 -12.01 -10.59 -12.50
CA ASP A 4 -12.80 -9.39 -12.27
C ASP A 4 -12.44 -8.73 -10.92
N GLN A 5 -12.11 -9.53 -9.89
CA GLN A 5 -11.58 -9.03 -8.62
C GLN A 5 -10.23 -8.32 -8.81
N LEU A 6 -9.33 -8.91 -9.61
CA LEU A 6 -8.04 -8.30 -9.93
C LEU A 6 -8.21 -6.96 -10.65
N SER A 7 -9.08 -6.92 -11.68
CA SER A 7 -9.35 -5.69 -12.43
C SER A 7 -9.94 -4.58 -11.55
N ALA A 8 -10.85 -4.93 -10.64
CA ALA A 8 -11.45 -4.00 -9.71
C ALA A 8 -10.40 -3.43 -8.74
N GLU A 9 -9.52 -4.28 -8.21
CA GLU A 9 -8.49 -3.86 -7.25
C GLU A 9 -7.44 -2.96 -7.90
N LEU A 10 -6.94 -3.31 -9.09
CA LEU A 10 -6.04 -2.45 -9.86
C LEU A 10 -6.64 -1.07 -10.14
N SER A 11 -7.92 -1.04 -10.55
CA SER A 11 -8.64 0.20 -10.84
C SER A 11 -8.80 1.07 -9.59
N ARG A 12 -9.04 0.45 -8.43
CA ARG A 12 -9.15 1.13 -7.14
C ARG A 12 -7.81 1.74 -6.73
N MET A 13 -6.73 0.97 -6.80
CA MET A 13 -5.37 1.41 -6.44
C MET A 13 -4.93 2.60 -7.32
N ALA A 14 -5.13 2.49 -8.64
CA ALA A 14 -4.80 3.55 -9.58
C ALA A 14 -5.55 4.86 -9.29
N LYS A 15 -6.86 4.79 -9.02
CA LYS A 15 -7.67 5.99 -8.76
C LYS A 15 -7.25 6.76 -7.50
N MET A 16 -6.93 6.06 -6.42
CA MET A 16 -6.55 6.73 -5.16
C MET A 16 -5.12 7.26 -5.25
N GLN A 17 -4.16 6.41 -5.62
CA GLN A 17 -2.73 6.73 -5.52
C GLN A 17 -2.25 7.73 -6.58
N ILE A 18 -2.75 7.66 -7.82
CA ILE A 18 -2.29 8.56 -8.89
C ILE A 18 -2.67 10.02 -8.60
N SER A 19 -3.84 10.25 -7.98
CA SER A 19 -4.30 11.59 -7.61
C SER A 19 -3.38 12.22 -6.56
N ASP A 20 -3.03 11.48 -5.50
CA ASP A 20 -2.23 11.97 -4.39
C ASP A 20 -0.77 12.21 -4.81
N ILE A 21 -0.18 11.29 -5.58
CA ILE A 21 1.14 11.46 -6.18
C ILE A 21 1.17 12.71 -7.07
N THR A 22 0.17 12.88 -7.95
CA THR A 22 0.10 14.02 -8.87
C THR A 22 0.00 15.34 -8.10
N ARG A 23 -0.77 15.36 -7.01
CA ARG A 23 -0.91 16.54 -6.16
C ARG A 23 0.40 16.89 -5.47
N ALA A 24 1.09 15.91 -4.87
CA ALA A 24 2.37 16.09 -4.21
C ALA A 24 3.48 16.56 -5.17
N VAL A 25 3.50 16.02 -6.39
CA VAL A 25 4.43 16.48 -7.44
C VAL A 25 4.16 17.93 -7.83
N LYS A 26 2.88 18.30 -8.00
CA LYS A 26 2.49 19.69 -8.34
C LYS A 26 2.77 20.68 -7.22
N SER A 27 2.70 20.27 -5.96
CA SER A 27 3.05 21.12 -4.81
C SER A 27 4.56 21.26 -4.60
N GLY A 28 5.37 20.41 -5.24
CA GLY A 28 6.82 20.38 -5.06
C GLY A 28 7.27 19.59 -3.82
N ASP A 29 6.36 18.89 -3.14
CA ASP A 29 6.66 18.09 -1.94
C ASP A 29 7.29 16.74 -2.31
N LYS A 30 8.58 16.77 -2.65
CA LYS A 30 9.35 15.60 -3.09
C LYS A 30 9.28 14.42 -2.12
N ALA A 31 9.32 14.69 -0.81
CA ALA A 31 9.26 13.64 0.21
C ALA A 31 7.89 12.95 0.23
N ILE A 32 6.80 13.72 0.12
CA ILE A 32 5.44 13.17 0.05
C ILE A 32 5.27 12.37 -1.23
N ALA A 33 5.66 12.93 -2.38
CA ALA A 33 5.58 12.22 -3.66
C ALA A 33 6.35 10.89 -3.63
N LEU A 34 7.55 10.86 -3.05
CA LEU A 34 8.33 9.63 -2.88
C LEU A 34 7.64 8.63 -1.96
N ASN A 35 7.06 9.10 -0.85
CA ASN A 35 6.33 8.25 0.09
C ASN A 35 5.13 7.59 -0.59
N GLU A 36 4.32 8.35 -1.33
CA GLU A 36 3.14 7.81 -2.03
C GLU A 36 3.52 6.81 -3.12
N VAL A 37 4.58 7.09 -3.90
CA VAL A 37 5.10 6.15 -4.90
C VAL A 37 5.60 4.85 -4.24
N SER A 38 6.26 4.96 -3.09
CA SER A 38 6.76 3.79 -2.34
C SER A 38 5.60 2.95 -1.78
N ASP A 39 4.56 3.61 -1.24
CA ASP A 39 3.36 2.92 -0.76
C ASP A 39 2.62 2.20 -1.90
N LEU A 40 2.48 2.84 -3.07
CA LEU A 40 1.90 2.20 -4.24
C LEU A 40 2.70 0.96 -4.67
N ALA A 41 4.04 1.04 -4.70
CA ALA A 41 4.90 -0.08 -5.04
C ALA A 41 4.73 -1.26 -4.07
N LEU A 42 4.68 -0.99 -2.75
CA LEU A 42 4.45 -2.03 -1.74
C LEU A 42 3.10 -2.73 -1.92
N ARG A 43 2.03 -1.98 -2.16
CA ARG A 43 0.71 -2.58 -2.37
C ARG A 43 0.65 -3.41 -3.65
N LEU A 44 1.32 -2.98 -4.72
CA LEU A 44 1.40 -3.75 -5.97
C LEU A 44 2.14 -5.07 -5.76
N ASN A 45 3.19 -5.10 -4.93
CA ASN A 45 3.87 -6.34 -4.56
C ASN A 45 2.93 -7.27 -3.77
N PHE A 46 2.18 -6.76 -2.78
CA PHE A 46 1.20 -7.58 -2.06
C PHE A 46 0.10 -8.13 -2.97
N LEU A 47 -0.34 -7.34 -3.96
CA LEU A 47 -1.29 -7.81 -4.96
C LEU A 47 -0.68 -8.93 -5.82
N ALA A 48 0.58 -8.78 -6.26
CA ALA A 48 1.29 -9.80 -7.01
C ALA A 48 1.43 -11.12 -6.23
N ASP A 49 1.78 -11.04 -4.94
CA ASP A 49 1.87 -12.21 -4.05
C ASP A 49 0.51 -12.91 -3.91
N ALA A 50 -0.57 -12.14 -3.74
CA ALA A 50 -1.93 -12.65 -3.67
C ALA A 50 -2.40 -13.33 -4.98
N ILE A 51 -1.92 -12.86 -6.14
CA ILE A 51 -2.15 -13.51 -7.45
C ILE A 51 -1.37 -14.82 -7.53
N ALA A 52 -0.11 -14.83 -7.09
CA ALA A 52 0.77 -15.99 -7.12
C ALA A 52 0.37 -17.09 -6.11
N GLY A 53 -0.59 -16.81 -5.22
CA GLY A 53 -1.00 -17.73 -4.16
C GLY A 53 0.06 -17.86 -3.05
N VAL A 54 0.97 -16.89 -2.95
CA VAL A 54 1.97 -16.83 -1.87
C VAL A 54 1.25 -16.43 -0.58
N PRO A 55 1.46 -17.16 0.53
CA PRO A 55 0.92 -16.75 1.82
C PRO A 55 1.49 -15.38 2.19
N VAL A 56 0.63 -14.36 2.29
CA VAL A 56 1.04 -13.04 2.77
C VAL A 56 1.47 -13.20 4.23
N PRO A 57 2.70 -12.81 4.61
CA PRO A 57 3.12 -12.84 6.00
C PRO A 57 2.16 -11.95 6.80
N ALA A 58 1.56 -12.51 7.86
CA ALA A 58 0.72 -11.72 8.75
C ALA A 58 1.52 -10.50 9.22
N PRO A 59 0.92 -9.29 9.25
CA PRO A 59 1.61 -8.12 9.74
C PRO A 59 2.12 -8.42 11.15
N ALA A 60 3.41 -8.23 11.37
CA ALA A 60 4.01 -8.42 12.68
C ALA A 60 3.30 -7.48 13.66
N VAL A 61 2.42 -8.05 14.48
CA VAL A 61 1.87 -7.38 15.66
C VAL A 61 3.06 -7.09 16.56
N SER A 62 3.57 -5.86 16.51
CA SER A 62 4.48 -5.34 17.53
C SER A 62 3.78 -5.54 18.87
N PRO A 63 4.35 -6.31 19.82
CA PRO A 63 3.75 -6.44 21.13
C PRO A 63 3.70 -5.04 21.73
N ALA A 64 2.50 -4.55 21.97
CA ALA A 64 2.27 -3.30 22.68
C ALA A 64 3.10 -3.36 23.97
N ARG A 65 4.04 -2.42 24.09
CA ARG A 65 4.87 -2.21 25.27
C ARG A 65 3.92 -2.15 26.47
N VAL A 66 3.93 -3.18 27.29
CA VAL A 66 3.25 -3.19 28.59
C VAL A 66 3.79 -1.98 29.35
N LEU A 67 2.94 -0.96 29.49
CA LEU A 67 3.19 0.14 30.40
C LEU A 67 2.88 -0.41 31.79
N ASP A 68 3.92 -0.72 32.56
CA ASP A 68 3.79 -0.99 33.99
C ASP A 68 3.19 0.24 34.70
N PRO A 69 2.15 0.07 35.53
CA PRO A 69 1.74 1.11 36.46
C PRO A 69 2.61 1.07 37.72
N ALA A 70 3.16 2.25 38.03
CA ALA A 70 3.65 2.80 39.31
C ALA A 70 3.94 1.85 40.49
#